data_AF-A0A7W7W7Y8-F1
#
_entry.id   AF-A0A7W7W7Y8-F1
#
_cell.length_a   1.000
_cell.length_b   1.000
_cell.length_c   1.000
_cell.angle_alpha   90.00
_cell.angle_beta   90.00
_cell.angle_gamma   90.00
#
_symmetry.space_group_name_H-M   'P 1'
#
loop_
_entity.id
_entity.type
_entity.pdbx_description
1 polymer ?
#
loop_
_entity_poly.entity_id
_entity_poly.type
_entity_poly.pdbx_seq_one_letter_code
_entity_poly.pdbx_strand_id
1 'polypeptide(L)'
;MQMTEISGSGWPELSVLWRRQWPECPPLAYELKNVYADRWVRFHSLPDSQRYPDDESEYAILLYRHNTVLDEFFTGQRVHIVTATYGAGEETVGISAAGDRLKAAHSDWLSRHPRGL
;
A
#
# COMPACT_ATOMS: atom_id res chain seq x y z
N MET A 1 -2.85 -7.94 12.18
CA MET A 1 -1.86 -6.95 11.71
C MET A 1 -1.74 -5.87 12.78
N GLN A 2 -0.65 -5.85 13.56
CA GLN A 2 -0.36 -4.72 14.44
C GLN A 2 0.43 -3.69 13.64
N MET A 3 -0.11 -2.48 13.53
CA MET A 3 0.45 -1.38 12.75
C MET A 3 1.07 -0.38 13.74
N THR A 4 2.38 -0.44 13.91
CA THR A 4 3.10 0.46 14.81
C THR A 4 3.44 1.75 14.07
N GLU A 5 2.90 2.87 14.55
CA GLU A 5 3.19 4.21 14.05
C GLU A 5 4.59 4.63 14.54
N ILE A 6 5.49 4.95 13.62
CA ILE A 6 6.82 5.48 13.95
C ILE A 6 6.83 6.97 13.63
N SER A 7 6.66 7.81 14.66
CA SER A 7 6.87 9.25 14.57
C SER A 7 8.34 9.60 14.85
N GLY A 8 8.91 10.46 13.99
CA GLY A 8 10.09 11.27 14.29
C GLY A 8 11.50 10.63 14.23
N SER A 9 11.66 9.31 14.33
CA SER A 9 12.99 8.67 14.34
C SER A 9 13.16 7.50 13.36
N GLY A 10 12.11 7.13 12.60
CA GLY A 10 12.11 5.98 11.69
C GLY A 10 12.75 6.22 10.32
N TRP A 11 12.98 7.47 9.92
CA TRP A 11 13.51 7.79 8.59
C TRP A 11 14.92 7.23 8.33
N PRO A 12 15.88 7.33 9.27
CA PRO A 12 17.18 6.67 9.11
C PRO A 12 17.04 5.15 9.03
N GLU A 13 16.14 4.55 9.81
CA GLU A 13 15.89 3.11 9.78
C GLU A 13 15.32 2.65 8.43
N LEU A 14 14.28 3.32 7.92
CA LEU A 14 13.71 3.02 6.61
C LEU A 14 14.71 3.23 5.48
N SER A 15 15.54 4.25 5.56
CA SER A 15 16.61 4.50 4.57
C SER A 15 17.69 3.42 4.61
N VAL A 16 18.01 2.90 5.80
CA VAL A 16 18.93 1.75 5.97
C VAL A 16 18.29 0.48 5.42
N LEU A 17 17.03 0.20 5.74
CA LEU A 17 16.29 -0.94 5.22
C LEU A 17 16.21 -0.89 3.69
N TRP A 18 15.89 0.27 3.11
CA TRP A 18 15.84 0.47 1.67
C TRP A 18 17.17 0.13 1.01
N ARG A 19 18.28 0.74 1.47
CA ARG A 19 19.61 0.49 0.90
C ARG A 19 20.03 -0.97 1.02
N ARG A 20 19.64 -1.66 2.09
CA ARG A 20 19.89 -3.09 2.24
C ARG A 20 19.10 -3.93 1.25
N GLN A 21 17.83 -3.59 1.02
CA GLN A 21 16.93 -4.38 0.18
C GLN A 21 17.11 -4.08 -1.33
N TRP A 22 17.37 -2.83 -1.68
CA TRP A 22 17.48 -2.33 -3.06
C TRP A 22 18.74 -1.47 -3.24
N PRO A 23 19.95 -2.06 -3.12
CA PRO A 23 21.21 -1.31 -3.08
C PRO A 23 21.48 -0.46 -4.33
N GLU A 24 20.98 -0.88 -5.49
CA GLU A 24 21.19 -0.19 -6.77
C GLU A 24 20.15 0.90 -7.07
N CYS A 25 19.12 1.05 -6.23
CA CYS A 25 18.05 2.02 -6.45
C CYS A 25 18.04 3.05 -5.32
N PRO A 26 18.09 4.37 -5.62
CA PRO A 26 17.79 5.38 -4.61
C PRO A 26 16.37 5.15 -4.03
N PRO A 27 16.03 5.74 -2.87
CA PRO A 27 14.70 5.62 -2.24
C PRO A 27 13.61 6.40 -3.01
N LEU A 28 13.51 6.11 -4.30
CA LEU A 28 12.56 6.60 -5.28
C LEU A 28 11.85 5.38 -5.86
N ALA A 29 10.75 4.97 -5.24
CA ALA A 29 10.08 3.70 -5.56
C ALA A 29 9.70 3.55 -7.04
N TYR A 30 9.38 4.65 -7.73
CA TYR A 30 9.08 4.65 -9.15
C TYR A 30 10.23 4.15 -10.03
N GLU A 31 11.48 4.27 -9.58
CA GLU A 31 12.67 3.82 -10.33
C GLU A 31 12.92 2.32 -10.24
N LEU A 32 12.29 1.61 -9.29
CA LEU A 32 12.49 0.16 -9.12
C LEU A 32 12.18 -0.63 -10.40
N LYS A 33 11.18 -0.19 -11.18
CA LYS A 33 10.81 -0.82 -12.44
C LYS A 33 11.87 -0.66 -13.55
N ASN A 34 12.72 0.35 -13.43
CA ASN A 34 13.80 0.62 -14.37
C ASN A 34 15.08 -0.10 -13.92
N VAL A 35 15.43 0.00 -12.63
CA VAL A 35 16.65 -0.59 -12.05
C VAL A 35 16.58 -2.11 -11.96
N TYR A 36 15.41 -2.67 -11.59
CA TYR A 36 15.19 -4.11 -11.46
C TYR A 36 14.09 -4.58 -12.42
N ALA A 37 14.23 -4.22 -13.70
CA ALA A 37 13.22 -4.48 -14.72
C ALA A 37 12.91 -5.98 -14.89
N ASP A 38 13.89 -6.86 -14.66
CA ASP A 38 13.77 -8.33 -14.69
C ASP A 38 12.85 -8.89 -13.59
N ARG A 39 12.63 -8.13 -12.52
CA ARG A 39 11.78 -8.50 -11.37
C ARG A 39 10.42 -7.81 -11.40
N TRP A 40 10.19 -6.93 -12.36
CA TRP A 40 9.00 -6.10 -12.39
C TRP A 40 7.79 -6.86 -12.94
N VAL A 41 6.74 -6.97 -12.14
CA VAL A 41 5.46 -7.54 -12.54
C VAL A 41 4.37 -6.49 -12.39
N ARG A 42 3.53 -6.34 -13.42
CA ARG A 42 2.36 -5.46 -13.39
C ARG A 42 1.08 -6.28 -13.38
N PHE A 43 0.26 -6.07 -12.36
CA PHE A 43 -1.10 -6.59 -12.30
C PHE A 43 -2.10 -5.54 -12.78
N HIS A 44 -3.04 -5.93 -13.63
CA HIS A 44 -4.19 -5.10 -13.99
C HIS A 44 -5.36 -5.43 -13.08
N SER A 45 -5.84 -4.45 -12.33
CA SER A 45 -6.90 -4.65 -11.36
C SER A 45 -8.27 -4.65 -11.99
N LEU A 46 -8.52 -3.85 -13.03
CA LEU A 46 -9.80 -3.84 -13.73
C LEU A 46 -9.76 -4.69 -15.01
N PRO A 47 -10.91 -5.21 -15.47
CA PRO A 47 -11.05 -5.81 -16.79
C PRO A 47 -10.50 -4.90 -17.90
N ASP A 48 -10.10 -5.50 -19.01
CA ASP A 48 -9.63 -4.79 -20.22
C ASP A 48 -8.49 -3.80 -19.98
N SER A 49 -7.75 -3.95 -18.88
CA SER A 49 -6.67 -3.05 -18.46
C SER A 49 -7.11 -1.60 -18.21
N GLN A 50 -8.39 -1.40 -17.88
CA GLN A 50 -8.90 -0.10 -17.45
C GLN A 50 -8.10 0.44 -16.25
N ARG A 51 -7.88 1.76 -16.25
CA ARG A 51 -6.94 2.40 -15.32
C ARG A 51 -7.59 2.86 -14.02
N TYR A 52 -8.82 3.35 -14.10
CA TYR A 52 -9.54 3.93 -12.97
C TYR A 52 -10.97 3.39 -12.95
N PRO A 53 -11.52 3.09 -11.77
CA PRO A 53 -12.90 2.67 -11.65
C PRO A 53 -13.82 3.86 -11.92
N ASP A 54 -14.90 3.62 -12.66
CA ASP A 54 -15.95 4.61 -12.93
C ASP A 54 -17.05 4.57 -11.86
N ASP A 55 -17.21 3.43 -11.17
CA ASP A 55 -18.21 3.23 -10.14
C ASP A 55 -17.74 2.38 -8.94
N GLU A 56 -18.60 2.29 -7.94
CA GLU A 56 -18.38 1.55 -6.70
C GLU A 56 -18.16 0.04 -6.91
N SER A 57 -18.78 -0.54 -7.94
CA SER A 57 -18.62 -1.97 -8.23
C SER A 57 -17.24 -2.26 -8.80
N GLU A 58 -16.74 -1.39 -9.68
CA GLU A 58 -15.37 -1.47 -10.18
C GLU A 58 -14.36 -1.17 -9.08
N TYR A 59 -14.67 -0.23 -8.19
CA TYR A 59 -13.86 0.04 -7.02
C TYR A 59 -13.73 -1.20 -6.12
N ALA A 60 -14.84 -1.92 -5.90
CA ALA A 60 -14.82 -3.18 -5.15
C ALA A 60 -13.93 -4.24 -5.80
N ILE A 61 -13.91 -4.35 -7.14
CA ILE A 61 -12.99 -5.24 -7.88
C ILE A 61 -11.53 -4.86 -7.61
N LEU A 62 -11.22 -3.56 -7.67
CA LEU A 62 -9.88 -3.05 -7.41
C LEU A 62 -9.40 -3.44 -6.02
N LEU A 63 -10.24 -3.20 -5.00
CA LEU A 63 -9.92 -3.48 -3.60
C LEU A 63 -9.73 -4.97 -3.36
N TYR A 64 -10.66 -5.81 -3.85
CA TYR A 64 -10.58 -7.26 -3.74
C TYR A 64 -9.29 -7.82 -4.35
N ARG A 65 -8.93 -7.40 -5.57
CA ARG A 65 -7.71 -7.90 -6.25
C ARG A 65 -6.43 -7.41 -5.57
N HIS A 66 -6.39 -6.19 -5.03
CA HIS A 66 -5.23 -5.72 -4.27
C HIS A 66 -5.06 -6.48 -2.96
N ASN A 67 -6.15 -6.70 -2.21
CA ASN A 67 -6.09 -7.49 -0.97
C ASN A 67 -5.64 -8.92 -1.25
N THR A 68 -6.12 -9.54 -2.33
CA THR A 68 -5.65 -10.87 -2.75
C THR A 68 -4.15 -10.90 -2.99
N VAL A 69 -3.59 -9.93 -3.73
CA VAL A 69 -2.13 -9.83 -3.94
C VAL A 69 -1.40 -9.64 -2.60
N LEU A 70 -1.92 -8.80 -1.70
CA LEU A 70 -1.29 -8.59 -0.41
C LEU A 70 -1.25 -9.86 0.44
N ASP A 71 -2.34 -10.61 0.47
CA ASP A 71 -2.45 -11.87 1.21
C ASP A 71 -1.51 -12.94 0.65
N GLU A 72 -1.51 -13.15 -0.66
CA GLU A 72 -0.70 -14.19 -1.31
C GLU A 72 0.81 -13.93 -1.13
N PHE A 73 1.25 -12.67 -1.20
CA PHE A 73 2.68 -12.34 -1.17
C PHE A 73 3.23 -12.01 0.22
N PHE A 74 2.41 -11.48 1.13
CA PHE A 74 2.89 -10.91 2.39
C PHE A 74 2.31 -11.54 3.65
N THR A 75 1.61 -12.67 3.54
CA THR A 75 1.14 -13.42 4.72
C THR A 75 2.27 -13.70 5.70
N GLY A 76 2.09 -13.31 6.96
CA GLY A 76 3.07 -13.50 8.04
C GLY A 76 4.27 -12.57 8.01
N GLN A 77 4.33 -11.61 7.07
CA GLN A 77 5.43 -10.67 6.95
C GLN A 77 5.06 -9.29 7.52
N ARG A 78 6.06 -8.56 8.01
CA ARG A 78 5.89 -7.14 8.35
C ARG A 78 5.96 -6.32 7.07
N VAL A 79 4.90 -5.57 6.79
CA VAL A 79 4.81 -4.65 5.66
C VAL A 79 4.92 -3.21 6.17
N HIS A 80 5.80 -2.43 5.55
CA HIS A 80 5.96 -1.00 5.82
C HIS A 80 5.28 -0.21 4.69
N ILE A 81 4.30 0.63 5.03
CA ILE A 81 3.64 1.53 4.08
C ILE A 81 4.24 2.92 4.28
N VAL A 82 4.85 3.48 3.22
CA VAL A 82 5.37 4.84 3.20
C VAL A 82 4.48 5.65 2.27
N THR A 83 3.78 6.63 2.83
CA THR A 83 2.97 7.58 2.06
C THR A 83 3.61 8.96 2.10
N ALA A 84 3.47 9.71 1.02
CA ALA A 84 3.81 11.12 0.97
C ALA A 84 2.52 11.91 0.77
N THR A 85 2.34 12.98 1.54
CA THR A 85 1.28 13.96 1.31
C THR A 85 1.88 15.17 0.60
N TYR A 86 1.10 15.77 -0.30
CA TYR A 86 1.48 17.01 -0.97
C TYR A 86 0.58 18.13 -0.42
N GLY A 87 1.17 19.11 0.25
CA GLY A 87 0.43 20.22 0.88
C GLY A 87 1.23 20.92 1.97
N ALA A 88 0.80 22.12 2.38
CA ALA A 88 1.36 22.80 3.55
C ALA A 88 1.13 21.91 4.78
N GLY A 89 2.21 21.54 5.46
CA GLY A 89 2.20 20.51 6.49
C GLY A 89 1.39 20.90 7.72
N GLU A 90 0.12 20.53 7.74
CA GLU A 90 -0.67 20.39 8.96
C GLU A 90 -1.69 19.27 8.76
N GLU A 91 -1.24 18.06 9.10
CA GLU A 91 -1.90 17.07 9.96
C GLU A 91 -1.33 15.71 9.56
N THR A 92 -0.47 15.15 10.41
CA THR A 92 -0.13 13.74 10.36
C THR A 92 -1.41 12.97 10.67
N VAL A 93 -2.20 12.68 9.65
CA VAL A 93 -3.22 11.66 9.77
C VAL A 93 -2.47 10.34 9.87
N GLY A 94 -2.19 9.93 11.11
CA GLY A 94 -1.64 8.60 11.39
C GLY A 94 -2.45 7.59 10.60
N ILE A 95 -1.77 6.71 9.85
CA ILE A 95 -2.41 5.75 8.93
C ILE A 95 -3.47 4.92 9.67
N SER A 96 -3.35 4.74 10.99
CA SER A 96 -4.42 4.17 11.81
C SER A 96 -5.68 5.04 11.83
N ALA A 97 -5.58 6.33 12.15
CA ALA A 97 -6.74 7.23 12.18
C ALA A 97 -7.37 7.43 10.79
N ALA A 98 -6.55 7.52 9.72
CA ALA A 98 -7.05 7.52 8.34
C ALA A 98 -7.73 6.19 8.00
N GLY A 99 -7.07 5.07 8.30
CA GLY A 99 -7.59 3.73 8.05
C GLY A 99 -8.88 3.44 8.83
N ASP A 100 -8.98 3.90 10.07
CA ASP A 100 -10.14 3.72 10.93
C ASP A 100 -11.30 4.62 10.49
N ARG A 101 -11.03 5.85 10.04
CA ARG A 101 -12.04 6.71 9.40
C ARG A 101 -12.52 6.12 8.07
N LEU A 102 -11.62 5.58 7.24
CA LEU A 102 -11.97 4.95 5.97
C LEU A 102 -12.81 3.68 6.20
N LYS A 103 -12.42 2.84 7.17
CA LYS A 103 -13.17 1.66 7.62
C LYS A 103 -14.56 2.05 8.16
N ALA A 104 -14.65 3.14 8.91
CA ALA A 104 -15.92 3.61 9.47
C ALA A 104 -16.84 4.20 8.39
N ALA A 105 -16.27 4.95 7.45
CA ALA A 105 -17.01 5.55 6.33
C ALA A 105 -17.45 4.51 5.29
N HIS A 106 -16.66 3.44 5.11
CA HIS A 106 -16.87 2.43 4.08
C HIS A 106 -16.76 1.01 4.67
N SER A 107 -17.57 0.74 5.69
CA SER A 107 -17.62 -0.58 6.34
C SER A 107 -18.05 -1.70 5.39
N ASP A 108 -18.75 -1.35 4.33
CA ASP A 108 -19.21 -2.21 3.25
C ASP A 108 -18.10 -2.62 2.27
N TRP A 109 -17.01 -1.86 2.21
CA TRP A 109 -15.79 -2.20 1.47
C TRP A 109 -14.91 -3.20 2.24
N LEU A 110 -15.15 -3.37 3.54
CA LEU A 110 -14.45 -4.38 4.33
C LEU A 110 -14.98 -5.76 3.95
N SER A 111 -14.05 -6.67 3.74
CA SER A 111 -14.36 -8.09 3.63
C SER A 111 -15.36 -8.51 4.72
N ARG A 112 -16.43 -9.20 4.29
CA ARG A 112 -17.40 -9.83 5.19
C ARG A 112 -17.00 -11.24 5.60
N HIS A 113 -15.82 -11.68 5.17
CA HIS A 113 -15.36 -13.04 5.37
C HIS A 113 -14.64 -13.16 6.72
N PRO A 114 -14.78 -14.29 7.45
CA PRO A 114 -14.20 -14.45 8.80
C PRO A 114 -12.66 -14.30 8.89
N ARG A 115 -11.98 -14.23 7.73
CA ARG A 115 -10.53 -14.05 7.59
C ARG A 115 -10.12 -12.78 6.83
N GLY A 116 -11.07 -11.94 6.40
CA GLY A 116 -10.74 -10.70 5.68
C GLY A 116 -10.64 -10.79 4.14
N LEU A 117 -11.31 -11.75 3.49
CA LEU A 117 -11.52 -11.83 2.02
C LEU A 117 -12.71 -11.02 1.45
#